data_AF-A0A5P9NLA3-F1
#
_entry.id   AF-A0A5P9NLA3-F1
#
_cell.length_a   1.000
_cell.length_b   1.000
_cell.length_c   1.000
_cell.angle_alpha   90.00
_cell.angle_beta   90.00
_cell.angle_gamma   90.00
#
_symmetry.space_group_name_H-M   'P 1'
#
loop_
_entity.id
_entity.type
_entity.pdbx_description
1 polymer ?
#
loop_
_entity_poly.entity_id
_entity_poly.type
_entity_poly.pdbx_seq_one_letter_code
_entity_poly.pdbx_strand_id
1 'polypeptide(L)'
;MATSTNVTSADDLDPVEAENLAGISAWVLAKLGGEVQGMRRLERWRPQWKVNYTVDGENRAVLVRGDRPNSGKHDLRFEMDVMAVLESNGIRVPHIYGWMETPKAFVMEWIDTEDRAPGMLHTAIENPTTMDDERWQAMLSYMDHLAKVHAVPVSEFAKVKKLSSPPETAADIALRATEEMYLAGVYTNNNEPTFEFLQSWLRRNVPSHRTRASFIAGDAGQFMSAGTEVLALLDFEIANIGDTHWDLACFRGRHPYENMGDIPALYRRYAEVTGEEVDLPVVGYYTVAFLQLAGIASKFFGDPKAVGGNWIEGLLEYASITRRAYEAIAELQGITLDYDLKLPEPTSNDREESALKKLLVDIERLPTSKTFEPWERDLLHAIPEFLLNNSRYRNWFERETIADINALTGGKHENLQSADAAATALISANDPANDEAIVRLMHHRALRLSMIIANSNPNDTNPLFHKLDPILAVAAD
;
A
#
# COMPACT_ATOMS: atom_id res chain seq x y z
N MET A 1 35.35 -0.71 -30.27
CA MET A 1 35.96 0.57 -29.84
C MET A 1 35.00 1.70 -30.15
N ALA A 2 34.31 2.18 -29.12
CA ALA A 2 33.79 3.54 -28.94
C ALA A 2 33.03 3.49 -27.60
N THR A 3 33.79 3.50 -26.50
CA THR A 3 33.29 3.73 -25.15
C THR A 3 32.78 5.17 -25.09
N SER A 4 31.47 5.34 -25.22
CA SER A 4 30.80 6.60 -24.91
C SER A 4 30.62 6.68 -23.40
N THR A 5 31.63 7.20 -22.71
CA THR A 5 31.50 7.69 -21.34
C THR A 5 30.57 8.90 -21.35
N ASN A 6 29.27 8.68 -21.16
CA ASN A 6 28.34 9.75 -20.82
C ASN A 6 28.61 10.18 -19.38
N VAL A 7 29.63 11.01 -19.20
CA VAL A 7 29.78 11.80 -17.98
C VAL A 7 28.82 12.97 -18.11
N THR A 8 27.58 12.80 -17.63
CA THR A 8 26.66 13.90 -17.37
C THR A 8 27.31 14.81 -16.33
N SER A 9 27.47 16.07 -16.68
CA SER A 9 28.07 17.09 -15.82
C SER A 9 27.04 17.63 -14.83
N ALA A 10 27.47 18.33 -13.78
CA ALA A 10 26.56 18.96 -12.82
C ALA A 10 25.57 19.96 -13.47
N ASP A 11 25.85 20.41 -14.69
CA ASP A 11 25.00 21.32 -15.48
C ASP A 11 23.78 20.63 -16.13
N ASP A 12 23.68 19.29 -16.07
CA ASP A 12 22.57 18.52 -16.64
C ASP A 12 21.46 18.16 -15.63
N LEU A 13 21.56 18.64 -14.39
CA LEU A 13 20.53 18.45 -13.36
C LEU A 13 19.43 19.50 -13.48
N ASP A 14 18.17 19.09 -13.28
CA ASP A 14 17.08 20.03 -13.03
C ASP A 14 17.50 20.99 -11.90
N PRO A 15 17.35 22.32 -12.07
CA PRO A 15 17.63 23.29 -11.01
C PRO A 15 17.08 22.93 -9.63
N VAL A 16 15.90 22.28 -9.58
CA VAL A 16 15.30 21.81 -8.32
C VAL A 16 16.11 20.68 -7.69
N GLU A 17 16.55 19.70 -8.47
CA GLU A 17 17.38 18.61 -7.96
C GLU A 17 18.76 19.12 -7.52
N ALA A 18 19.34 20.07 -8.27
CA ALA A 18 20.61 20.71 -7.88
C ALA A 18 20.49 21.44 -6.53
N GLU A 19 19.40 22.18 -6.30
CA GLU A 19 19.11 22.82 -5.02
C GLU A 19 18.94 21.79 -3.89
N ASN A 20 18.21 20.71 -4.15
CA ASN A 20 18.02 19.64 -3.17
C ASN A 20 19.36 19.01 -2.75
N LEU A 21 20.20 18.62 -3.70
CA LEU A 21 21.50 18.00 -3.41
C LEU A 21 22.45 18.96 -2.66
N ALA A 22 22.42 20.25 -3.00
CA ALA A 22 23.17 21.28 -2.27
C ALA A 22 22.68 21.43 -0.83
N GLY A 23 21.36 21.47 -0.63
CA GLY A 23 20.72 21.53 0.69
C GLY A 23 21.07 20.34 1.58
N ILE A 24 21.03 19.12 1.01
CA ILE A 24 21.46 17.89 1.71
C ILE A 24 22.92 17.99 2.14
N SER A 25 23.82 18.42 1.24
CA SER A 25 25.25 18.54 1.54
C SER A 25 25.51 19.52 2.68
N ALA A 26 24.86 20.69 2.62
CA ALA A 26 24.98 21.71 3.66
C ALA A 26 24.44 21.23 5.01
N TRP A 27 23.33 20.49 5.02
CA TRP A 27 22.76 19.95 6.25
C TRP A 27 23.67 18.89 6.88
N VAL A 28 24.21 17.96 6.09
CA VAL A 28 25.13 16.91 6.59
C VAL A 28 26.37 17.54 7.22
N LEU A 29 26.96 18.54 6.57
CA LEU A 29 28.09 19.28 7.14
C LEU A 29 27.71 19.98 8.44
N ALA A 30 26.59 20.69 8.47
CA ALA A 30 26.19 21.50 9.62
C ALA A 30 25.69 20.69 10.84
N LYS A 31 25.06 19.53 10.61
CA LYS A 31 24.42 18.73 11.66
C LYS A 31 25.18 17.48 12.05
N LEU A 32 25.88 16.86 11.09
CA LEU A 32 26.66 15.64 11.32
C LEU A 32 28.17 15.89 11.31
N GLY A 33 28.62 17.10 10.97
CA GLY A 33 30.04 17.43 10.84
C GLY A 33 30.73 16.72 9.66
N GLY A 34 29.94 16.15 8.75
CA GLY A 34 30.42 15.25 7.71
C GLY A 34 30.61 15.92 6.35
N GLU A 35 31.61 15.49 5.60
CA GLU A 35 31.78 15.83 4.19
C GLU A 35 31.16 14.76 3.29
N VAL A 36 30.18 15.14 2.47
CA VAL A 36 29.50 14.21 1.56
C VAL A 36 30.46 13.71 0.48
N GLN A 37 30.54 12.39 0.35
CA GLN A 37 31.34 11.70 -0.67
C GLN A 37 30.49 11.24 -1.86
N GLY A 38 29.19 11.03 -1.67
CA GLY A 38 28.29 10.66 -2.75
C GLY A 38 26.83 10.57 -2.31
N MET A 39 25.93 10.84 -3.26
CA MET A 39 24.49 10.72 -3.08
C MET A 39 23.92 9.84 -4.18
N ARG A 40 23.01 8.95 -3.80
CA ARG A 40 22.26 8.11 -4.75
C ARG A 40 20.78 8.22 -4.45
N ARG A 41 20.00 8.64 -5.45
CA ARG A 41 18.54 8.60 -5.40
C ARG A 41 18.09 7.14 -5.43
N LEU A 42 17.15 6.79 -4.55
CA LEU A 42 16.62 5.43 -4.43
C LEU A 42 15.38 5.28 -5.30
N GLU A 43 15.20 4.09 -5.87
CA GLU A 43 14.03 3.70 -6.66
C GLU A 43 12.79 3.58 -5.76
N ARG A 44 12.07 4.69 -5.62
CA ARG A 44 10.76 4.79 -4.96
C ARG A 44 9.96 5.95 -5.54
N TRP A 45 8.64 5.88 -5.41
CA TRP A 45 7.69 6.94 -5.80
C TRP A 45 7.81 8.24 -4.99
N ARG A 46 8.67 8.28 -3.97
CA ARG A 46 8.97 9.49 -3.19
C ARG A 46 10.47 9.79 -3.25
N PRO A 47 10.88 11.07 -3.27
CA PRO A 47 12.30 11.43 -3.24
C PRO A 47 12.97 10.89 -1.98
N GLN A 48 13.96 10.01 -2.16
CA GLN A 48 14.80 9.49 -1.09
C GLN A 48 16.22 9.34 -1.59
N TRP A 49 17.19 9.63 -0.72
CA TRP A 49 18.61 9.55 -1.07
C TRP A 49 19.39 8.76 -0.01
N LYS A 50 20.21 7.82 -0.46
CA LYS A 50 21.34 7.32 0.34
C LYS A 50 22.47 8.33 0.21
N VAL A 51 22.92 8.89 1.33
CA VAL A 51 23.99 9.88 1.38
C VAL A 51 25.16 9.30 2.13
N ASN A 52 26.28 9.09 1.44
CA ASN A 52 27.53 8.66 2.04
C ASN A 52 28.37 9.90 2.38
N TYR A 53 28.91 9.94 3.60
CA TYR A 53 29.72 11.05 4.09
C TYR A 53 30.86 10.56 4.95
N THR A 54 31.90 11.38 5.08
CA THR A 54 33.05 11.12 5.93
C THR A 54 33.03 12.09 7.10
N VAL A 55 33.16 11.60 8.33
CA VAL A 55 33.30 12.39 9.55
C VAL A 55 34.38 11.74 10.41
N ASP A 56 35.31 12.53 10.94
CA ASP A 56 36.43 12.04 11.77
C ASP A 56 37.25 10.89 11.13
N GLY A 57 37.32 10.86 9.79
CA GLY A 57 38.02 9.81 9.03
C GLY A 57 37.24 8.51 8.84
N GLU A 58 36.00 8.42 9.35
CA GLU A 58 35.11 7.27 9.17
C GLU A 58 34.08 7.53 8.06
N ASN A 59 33.83 6.52 7.23
CA ASN A 59 32.76 6.57 6.25
C ASN A 59 31.44 6.11 6.88
N ARG A 60 30.40 6.93 6.71
CA ARG A 60 29.05 6.70 7.23
C ARG A 60 28.01 6.93 6.13
N ALA A 61 26.80 6.46 6.38
CA ALA A 61 25.66 6.69 5.51
C ALA A 61 24.42 7.11 6.30
N VAL A 62 23.58 7.95 5.68
CA VAL A 62 22.24 8.28 6.16
C VAL A 62 21.22 8.17 5.04
N LEU A 63 19.97 7.95 5.42
CA LEU A 63 18.81 8.04 4.53
C LEU A 63 18.17 9.42 4.69
N VAL A 64 18.06 10.17 3.60
CA VAL A 64 17.28 11.40 3.53
C VAL A 64 15.93 11.06 2.91
N ARG A 65 14.85 11.18 3.69
CA ARG A 65 13.48 10.85 3.25
C ARG A 65 12.68 12.12 3.00
N GLY A 66 12.32 12.35 1.74
CA GLY A 66 11.54 13.50 1.29
C GLY A 66 10.04 13.25 1.19
N ASP A 67 9.31 14.32 0.90
CA ASP A 67 7.85 14.32 0.82
C ASP A 67 7.34 13.69 -0.48
N ARG A 68 6.18 13.05 -0.43
CA ARG A 68 5.54 12.48 -1.63
C ARG A 68 4.85 13.60 -2.42
N PRO A 69 4.67 13.48 -3.74
CA PRO A 69 3.90 14.47 -4.52
C PRO A 69 2.47 14.70 -4.01
N ASN A 70 1.86 13.69 -3.36
CA ASN A 70 0.45 13.69 -2.92
C ASN A 70 0.27 13.66 -1.39
N SER A 71 1.33 13.84 -0.61
CA SER A 71 1.21 13.84 0.86
C SER A 71 0.74 15.19 1.41
N GLY A 72 0.06 15.13 2.55
CA GLY A 72 -0.29 16.30 3.33
C GLY A 72 0.97 16.98 3.88
N LYS A 73 0.90 18.32 4.05
CA LYS A 73 2.03 19.17 4.47
C LYS A 73 2.70 18.75 5.80
N HIS A 74 2.04 17.92 6.59
CA HIS A 74 2.51 17.51 7.92
C HIS A 74 2.82 16.01 8.00
N ASP A 75 2.59 15.22 6.95
CA ASP A 75 2.65 13.76 7.00
C ASP A 75 4.09 13.27 7.20
N LEU A 76 5.04 13.88 6.48
CA LEU A 76 6.46 13.56 6.64
C LEU A 76 7.00 13.92 8.03
N ARG A 77 6.50 15.02 8.61
CA ARG A 77 6.88 15.43 9.98
C ARG A 77 6.25 14.51 11.02
N PHE A 78 5.01 14.11 10.80
CA PHE A 78 4.30 13.15 11.63
C PHE A 78 5.05 11.83 11.73
N GLU A 79 5.49 11.25 10.61
CA GLU A 79 6.30 10.02 10.59
C GLU A 79 7.57 10.17 11.44
N MET A 80 8.31 11.25 11.25
CA MET A 80 9.53 11.55 12.03
C MET A 80 9.25 11.64 13.53
N ASP A 81 8.21 12.38 13.93
CA ASP A 81 7.86 12.59 15.34
C ASP A 81 7.40 11.27 16.00
N VAL A 82 6.68 10.40 15.28
CA VAL A 82 6.30 9.05 15.75
C VAL A 82 7.53 8.18 15.96
N MET A 83 8.44 8.12 14.98
CA MET A 83 9.65 7.32 15.08
C MET A 83 10.53 7.76 16.26
N ALA A 84 10.64 9.07 16.51
CA ALA A 84 11.39 9.57 17.67
C ALA A 84 10.77 9.12 19.02
N VAL A 85 9.44 9.06 19.13
CA VAL A 85 8.75 8.54 20.33
C VAL A 85 8.96 7.03 20.48
N LEU A 86 8.93 6.28 19.38
CA LEU A 86 9.18 4.84 19.39
C LEU A 86 10.61 4.52 19.82
N GLU A 87 11.60 5.23 19.27
CA GLU A 87 13.01 5.11 19.65
C GLU A 87 13.21 5.40 21.15
N SER A 88 12.60 6.47 21.68
CA SER A 88 12.71 6.81 23.11
C SER A 88 12.09 5.76 24.04
N ASN A 89 11.20 4.93 23.51
CA ASN A 89 10.58 3.81 24.22
C ASN A 89 11.26 2.46 23.93
N GLY A 90 12.45 2.47 23.32
CA GLY A 90 13.27 1.28 23.09
C GLY A 90 12.78 0.38 21.94
N ILE A 91 11.90 0.91 21.08
CA ILE A 91 11.52 0.22 19.84
C ILE A 91 12.64 0.38 18.82
N ARG A 92 12.97 -0.71 18.12
CA ARG A 92 13.99 -0.73 17.08
C ARG A 92 13.49 -0.02 15.82
N VAL A 93 13.67 1.29 15.74
CA VAL A 93 13.49 2.09 14.53
C VAL A 93 14.82 2.76 14.18
N PRO A 94 15.06 3.15 12.91
CA PRO A 94 16.27 3.89 12.55
C PRO A 94 16.40 5.18 13.36
N HIS A 95 17.60 5.48 13.87
CA HIS A 95 17.84 6.70 14.63
C HIS A 95 17.50 7.95 13.81
N ILE A 96 16.75 8.88 14.40
CA ILE A 96 16.37 10.15 13.74
C ILE A 96 17.41 11.23 14.07
N TYR A 97 18.17 11.65 13.06
CA TYR A 97 19.14 12.76 13.20
C TYR A 97 18.47 14.14 13.15
N GLY A 98 17.33 14.26 12.47
CA GLY A 98 16.48 15.44 12.54
C GLY A 98 15.90 15.91 11.21
N TRP A 99 15.28 17.09 11.27
CA TRP A 99 14.55 17.70 10.15
C TRP A 99 15.43 18.59 9.27
N MET A 100 15.13 18.61 7.98
CA MET A 100 15.74 19.42 6.92
C MET A 100 14.65 20.21 6.18
N GLU A 101 14.90 21.50 5.96
CA GLU A 101 13.94 22.38 5.25
C GLU A 101 14.12 22.35 3.72
N THR A 102 15.35 22.14 3.25
CA THR A 102 15.69 22.09 1.82
C THR A 102 16.60 20.89 1.53
N PRO A 103 16.09 19.85 0.83
CA PRO A 103 14.67 19.59 0.61
C PRO A 103 13.93 19.43 1.94
N LYS A 104 12.60 19.57 1.90
CA LYS A 104 11.75 19.15 3.03
C LYS A 104 11.90 17.66 3.23
N ALA A 105 12.66 17.29 4.26
CA ALA A 105 13.03 15.92 4.53
C ALA A 105 13.30 15.73 6.02
N PHE A 106 13.29 14.48 6.48
CA PHE A 106 14.01 14.13 7.70
C PHE A 106 15.14 13.16 7.37
N VAL A 107 16.17 13.19 8.22
CA VAL A 107 17.37 12.38 8.08
C VAL A 107 17.37 11.31 9.17
N MET A 108 17.53 10.07 8.74
CA MET A 108 17.60 8.91 9.63
C MET A 108 18.81 8.03 9.31
N GLU A 109 19.12 7.14 10.24
CA GLU A 109 20.16 6.12 10.09
C GLU A 109 19.96 5.29 8.81
N TRP A 110 21.06 5.04 8.12
CA TRP A 110 21.10 4.03 7.07
C TRP A 110 21.34 2.67 7.70
N ILE A 111 20.35 1.79 7.66
CA ILE A 111 20.48 0.39 8.03
C ILE A 111 21.00 -0.37 6.82
N ASP A 112 22.17 -0.98 6.95
CA ASP A 112 22.80 -1.71 5.86
C ASP A 112 22.34 -3.17 5.85
N THR A 113 21.47 -3.51 4.91
CA THR A 113 21.03 -4.88 4.65
C THR A 113 20.68 -5.08 3.18
N GLU A 114 20.87 -6.31 2.70
CA GLU A 114 20.46 -6.77 1.38
C GLU A 114 19.07 -7.46 1.42
N ASP A 115 18.56 -7.82 2.61
CA ASP A 115 17.32 -8.56 2.81
C ASP A 115 16.10 -7.62 2.90
N ARG A 116 15.64 -7.12 1.74
CA ARG A 116 14.45 -6.26 1.64
C ARG A 116 13.39 -6.86 0.71
N ALA A 117 12.14 -6.88 1.18
CA ALA A 117 10.99 -7.20 0.34
C ALA A 117 10.75 -6.12 -0.75
N PRO A 118 10.21 -6.50 -1.93
CA PRO A 118 10.01 -5.61 -3.07
C PRO A 118 9.14 -4.39 -2.73
N GLY A 119 8.14 -4.54 -1.86
CA GLY A 119 7.31 -3.45 -1.33
C GLY A 119 6.43 -2.75 -2.39
N MET A 120 6.27 -3.34 -3.58
CA MET A 120 5.38 -2.92 -4.67
C MET A 120 4.87 -4.17 -5.40
N LEU A 121 3.62 -4.15 -5.87
CA LEU A 121 2.92 -5.25 -6.54
C LEU A 121 3.52 -5.57 -7.91
N HIS A 122 3.80 -4.58 -8.76
CA HIS A 122 4.46 -4.85 -10.05
C HIS A 122 5.81 -5.54 -9.85
N THR A 123 6.63 -5.09 -8.89
CA THR A 123 7.91 -5.72 -8.58
C THR A 123 7.73 -7.13 -8.02
N ALA A 124 6.69 -7.38 -7.23
CA ALA A 124 6.40 -8.73 -6.70
C ALA A 124 5.96 -9.71 -7.80
N ILE A 125 5.31 -9.23 -8.87
CA ILE A 125 4.97 -10.04 -10.05
C ILE A 125 6.24 -10.46 -10.81
N GLU A 126 7.20 -9.54 -10.95
CA GLU A 126 8.46 -9.79 -11.68
C GLU A 126 9.49 -10.56 -10.84
N ASN A 127 9.56 -10.25 -9.54
CA ASN A 127 10.54 -10.77 -8.58
C ASN A 127 9.83 -11.19 -7.29
N PRO A 128 9.14 -12.34 -7.28
CA PRO A 128 8.42 -12.82 -6.11
C PRO A 128 9.38 -13.13 -4.95
N THR A 129 8.99 -12.79 -3.74
CA THR A 129 9.75 -13.12 -2.54
C THR A 129 9.61 -14.59 -2.18
N THR A 130 10.72 -15.21 -1.80
CA THR A 130 10.75 -16.56 -1.24
C THR A 130 10.75 -16.50 0.28
N MET A 131 10.05 -17.43 0.92
CA MET A 131 10.10 -17.61 2.36
C MET A 131 11.10 -18.72 2.68
N ASP A 132 12.36 -18.35 2.86
CA ASP A 132 13.37 -19.26 3.41
C ASP A 132 13.29 -19.33 4.94
N ASP A 133 14.04 -20.25 5.54
CA ASP A 133 14.02 -20.48 6.99
C ASP A 133 14.46 -19.24 7.78
N GLU A 134 15.44 -18.48 7.29
CA GLU A 134 15.95 -17.31 8.00
C GLU A 134 14.94 -16.15 7.97
N ARG A 135 14.35 -15.89 6.80
CA ARG A 135 13.27 -14.93 6.62
C ARG A 135 12.06 -15.30 7.45
N TRP A 136 11.72 -16.59 7.53
CA TRP A 136 10.63 -17.06 8.37
C TRP A 136 10.88 -16.81 9.85
N GLN A 137 12.09 -17.08 10.34
CA GLN A 137 12.46 -16.74 11.72
C GLN A 137 12.44 -15.23 11.97
N ALA A 138 12.84 -14.40 10.99
CA ALA A 138 12.75 -12.95 11.10
C ALA A 138 11.28 -12.47 11.18
N MET A 139 10.38 -13.08 10.42
CA MET A 139 8.93 -12.80 10.49
C MET A 139 8.33 -13.16 11.85
N LEU A 140 8.72 -14.32 12.42
CA LEU A 140 8.32 -14.70 13.79
C LEU A 140 8.90 -13.73 14.83
N SER A 141 10.19 -13.36 14.70
CA SER A 141 10.86 -12.38 15.56
C SER A 141 10.23 -10.99 15.47
N TYR A 142 9.70 -10.60 14.30
CA TYR A 142 8.95 -9.36 14.15
C TYR A 142 7.71 -9.34 15.05
N MET A 143 7.00 -10.46 15.24
CA MET A 143 5.84 -10.51 16.14
C MET A 143 6.21 -10.11 17.57
N ASP A 144 7.41 -10.46 18.03
CA ASP A 144 7.93 -10.07 19.34
C ASP A 144 8.14 -8.54 19.42
N HIS A 145 8.63 -7.93 18.34
CA HIS A 145 8.83 -6.48 18.28
C HIS A 145 7.51 -5.74 18.11
N LEU A 146 6.56 -6.28 17.35
CA LEU A 146 5.22 -5.74 17.22
C LEU A 146 4.49 -5.73 18.58
N ALA A 147 4.64 -6.79 19.39
CA ALA A 147 4.13 -6.81 20.75
C ALA A 147 4.70 -5.68 21.61
N LYS A 148 6.00 -5.36 21.47
CA LYS A 148 6.63 -4.22 22.17
C LYS A 148 6.08 -2.89 21.66
N VAL A 149 5.87 -2.73 20.36
CA VAL A 149 5.25 -1.54 19.76
C VAL A 149 3.86 -1.31 20.36
N HIS A 150 3.02 -2.35 20.41
CA HIS A 150 1.68 -2.28 20.98
C HIS A 150 1.65 -2.03 22.49
N ALA A 151 2.75 -2.33 23.20
CA ALA A 151 2.90 -2.09 24.63
C ALA A 151 3.37 -0.66 24.98
N VAL A 152 3.78 0.16 23.99
CA VAL A 152 4.15 1.57 24.25
C VAL A 152 2.90 2.33 24.74
N PRO A 153 2.96 3.02 25.89
CA PRO A 153 1.81 3.74 26.41
C PRO A 153 1.33 4.83 25.45
N VAL A 154 0.02 4.88 25.19
CA VAL A 154 -0.61 5.90 24.33
C VAL A 154 -0.26 7.34 24.77
N SER A 155 -0.05 7.56 26.07
CA SER A 155 0.34 8.86 26.63
C SER A 155 1.69 9.39 26.12
N GLU A 156 2.60 8.51 25.68
CA GLU A 156 3.89 8.91 25.10
C GLU A 156 3.71 9.72 23.80
N PHE A 157 2.62 9.46 23.08
CA PHE A 157 2.29 10.12 21.82
C PHE A 157 1.50 11.43 21.99
N ALA A 158 1.27 11.91 23.21
CA ALA A 158 0.46 13.12 23.48
C ALA A 158 1.00 14.39 22.79
N LYS A 159 2.29 14.44 22.46
CA LYS A 159 2.93 15.55 21.73
C LYS A 159 2.83 15.43 20.21
N VAL A 160 2.51 14.24 19.70
CA VAL A 160 2.29 14.01 18.28
C VAL A 160 0.88 14.47 17.93
N LYS A 161 0.75 15.60 17.21
CA LYS A 161 -0.53 16.29 17.01
C LYS A 161 -1.67 15.36 16.58
N LYS A 162 -1.42 14.47 15.60
CA LYS A 162 -2.42 13.51 15.08
C LYS A 162 -2.87 12.47 16.10
N LEU A 163 -2.00 12.13 17.07
CA LEU A 163 -2.25 11.09 18.09
C LEU A 163 -2.59 11.67 19.46
N SER A 164 -2.56 13.00 19.60
CA SER A 164 -2.75 13.68 20.88
C SER A 164 -4.17 13.56 21.46
N SER A 165 -5.12 13.06 20.68
CA SER A 165 -6.52 12.82 21.06
C SER A 165 -6.89 11.35 20.78
N PRO A 166 -6.57 10.41 21.69
CA PRO A 166 -6.86 8.99 21.49
C PRO A 166 -8.38 8.72 21.40
N PRO A 167 -8.80 7.61 20.77
CA PRO A 167 -10.22 7.25 20.67
C PRO A 167 -10.73 6.70 22.00
N GLU A 168 -11.99 6.98 22.33
CA GLU A 168 -12.58 6.63 23.63
C GLU A 168 -13.58 5.48 23.54
N THR A 169 -14.31 5.36 22.43
CA THR A 169 -15.31 4.30 22.24
C THR A 169 -14.80 3.20 21.31
N ALA A 170 -15.40 2.01 21.37
CA ALA A 170 -15.11 0.92 20.44
C ALA A 170 -15.31 1.34 18.96
N ALA A 171 -16.32 2.18 18.69
CA ALA A 171 -16.56 2.72 17.36
C ALA A 171 -15.43 3.67 16.93
N ASP A 172 -14.99 4.58 17.80
CA ASP A 172 -13.87 5.47 17.49
C ASP A 172 -12.57 4.69 17.25
N ILE A 173 -12.31 3.66 18.07
CA ILE A 173 -11.15 2.76 17.93
C ILE A 173 -11.19 2.03 16.59
N ALA A 174 -12.37 1.54 16.18
CA ALA A 174 -12.53 0.73 14.98
C ALA A 174 -12.57 1.52 13.68
N LEU A 175 -13.07 2.76 13.72
CA LEU A 175 -13.40 3.51 12.50
C LEU A 175 -12.48 4.70 12.23
N ARG A 176 -11.65 5.15 13.18
CA ARG A 176 -10.87 6.39 13.00
C ARG A 176 -10.07 6.44 11.70
N ALA A 177 -9.22 5.44 11.45
CA ALA A 177 -8.35 5.44 10.27
C ALA A 177 -9.16 5.32 8.96
N THR A 178 -10.23 4.52 8.97
CA THR A 178 -11.09 4.33 7.80
C THR A 178 -11.98 5.52 7.51
N GLU A 179 -12.51 6.21 8.53
CA GLU A 179 -13.26 7.45 8.37
C GLU A 179 -12.39 8.60 7.84
N GLU A 180 -11.15 8.73 8.34
CA GLU A 180 -10.18 9.70 7.82
C GLU A 180 -9.94 9.47 6.32
N MET A 181 -9.68 8.23 5.93
CA MET A 181 -9.42 7.88 4.53
C MET A 181 -10.68 7.99 3.66
N TYR A 182 -11.83 7.55 4.16
CA TYR A 182 -13.11 7.71 3.47
C TYR A 182 -13.42 9.19 3.18
N LEU A 183 -13.20 10.08 4.15
CA LEU A 183 -13.37 11.53 3.96
C LEU A 183 -12.37 12.10 2.94
N ALA A 184 -11.13 11.62 2.93
CA ALA A 184 -10.17 11.98 1.88
C ALA A 184 -10.67 11.54 0.49
N GLY A 185 -11.19 10.32 0.38
CA GLY A 185 -11.81 9.82 -0.84
C GLY A 185 -13.06 10.60 -1.29
N VAL A 186 -13.90 11.07 -0.35
CA VAL A 186 -15.00 12.00 -0.66
C VAL A 186 -14.45 13.31 -1.22
N TYR A 187 -13.46 13.89 -0.55
CA TYR A 187 -12.89 15.19 -0.93
C TYR A 187 -12.26 15.16 -2.34
N THR A 188 -11.64 14.04 -2.72
CA THR A 188 -11.02 13.87 -4.03
C THR A 188 -11.94 13.22 -5.07
N ASN A 189 -13.21 12.96 -4.73
CA ASN A 189 -14.18 12.28 -5.60
C ASN A 189 -13.70 10.89 -6.08
N ASN A 190 -13.09 10.12 -5.17
CA ASN A 190 -12.61 8.76 -5.39
C ASN A 190 -13.51 7.68 -4.76
N ASN A 191 -14.54 8.05 -4.00
CA ASN A 191 -15.49 7.09 -3.44
C ASN A 191 -16.55 6.68 -4.46
N GLU A 192 -16.27 5.58 -5.13
CA GLU A 192 -17.23 4.86 -5.98
C GLU A 192 -18.03 3.82 -5.18
N PRO A 193 -19.06 3.15 -5.75
CA PRO A 193 -19.92 2.22 -5.00
C PRO A 193 -19.14 1.19 -4.16
N THR A 194 -17.97 0.78 -4.67
CA THR A 194 -17.03 -0.10 -3.97
C THR A 194 -16.70 0.41 -2.55
N PHE A 195 -16.26 1.65 -2.40
CA PHE A 195 -15.83 2.17 -1.10
C PHE A 195 -17.01 2.61 -0.23
N GLU A 196 -18.11 3.03 -0.85
CA GLU A 196 -19.36 3.31 -0.12
C GLU A 196 -19.87 2.08 0.62
N PHE A 197 -19.87 0.91 -0.04
CA PHE A 197 -20.30 -0.32 0.62
C PHE A 197 -19.34 -0.73 1.73
N LEU A 198 -18.02 -0.74 1.48
CA LEU A 198 -17.03 -1.10 2.48
C LEU A 198 -17.14 -0.21 3.73
N GLN A 199 -17.28 1.11 3.56
CA GLN A 199 -17.46 2.03 4.68
C GLN A 199 -18.76 1.78 5.43
N SER A 200 -19.87 1.57 4.71
CA SER A 200 -21.18 1.30 5.34
C SER A 200 -21.18 -0.02 6.12
N TRP A 201 -20.52 -1.05 5.58
CA TRP A 201 -20.34 -2.33 6.25
C TRP A 201 -19.49 -2.18 7.52
N LEU A 202 -18.36 -1.47 7.47
CA LEU A 202 -17.51 -1.24 8.64
C LEU A 202 -18.28 -0.54 9.77
N ARG A 203 -19.04 0.52 9.46
CA ARG A 203 -19.87 1.24 10.43
C ARG A 203 -20.90 0.33 11.13
N ARG A 204 -21.47 -0.65 10.41
CA ARG A 204 -22.46 -1.61 10.97
C ARG A 204 -21.83 -2.74 11.79
N ASN A 205 -20.58 -3.09 11.53
CA ASN A 205 -19.95 -4.29 12.05
C ASN A 205 -18.82 -4.00 13.07
N VAL A 206 -18.81 -2.81 13.67
CA VAL A 206 -17.85 -2.43 14.71
C VAL A 206 -17.76 -3.51 15.80
N PRO A 207 -16.56 -4.02 16.12
CA PRO A 207 -16.38 -5.01 17.18
C PRO A 207 -16.53 -4.34 18.56
N SER A 208 -17.77 -4.26 19.05
CA SER A 208 -18.14 -3.45 20.23
C SER A 208 -17.48 -3.86 21.55
N HIS A 209 -16.95 -5.08 21.66
CA HIS A 209 -16.19 -5.56 22.82
C HIS A 209 -14.75 -5.03 22.87
N ARG A 210 -14.26 -4.45 21.77
CA ARG A 210 -12.90 -3.93 21.65
C ARG A 210 -12.83 -2.48 22.12
N THR A 211 -12.61 -2.29 23.43
CA THR A 211 -12.64 -0.97 24.08
C THR A 211 -11.26 -0.45 24.51
N ARG A 212 -10.17 -1.16 24.19
CA ARG A 212 -8.80 -0.76 24.55
C ARG A 212 -8.08 -0.20 23.33
N ALA A 213 -7.65 1.05 23.43
CA ALA A 213 -6.84 1.70 22.41
C ALA A 213 -5.34 1.52 22.70
N SER A 214 -4.57 1.22 21.65
CA SER A 214 -3.12 1.05 21.65
C SER A 214 -2.51 1.86 20.51
N PHE A 215 -1.21 2.16 20.60
CA PHE A 215 -0.49 2.59 19.40
C PHE A 215 -0.46 1.44 18.39
N ILE A 216 -0.73 1.76 17.14
CA ILE A 216 -0.61 0.85 16.00
C ILE A 216 0.31 1.47 14.95
N ALA A 217 1.16 0.65 14.34
CA ALA A 217 2.01 1.06 13.24
C ALA A 217 1.17 1.49 12.01
N GLY A 218 -0.03 0.93 11.87
CA GLY A 218 -0.97 1.24 10.80
C GLY A 218 -0.64 0.54 9.49
N ASP A 219 0.65 0.32 9.22
CA ASP A 219 1.16 -0.38 8.05
C ASP A 219 2.12 -1.53 8.41
N ALA A 220 1.79 -2.31 9.46
CA ALA A 220 2.66 -3.35 9.99
C ALA A 220 3.12 -4.40 8.95
N GLY A 221 4.25 -5.04 9.25
CA GLY A 221 4.98 -5.93 8.33
C GLY A 221 6.17 -5.26 7.61
N GLN A 222 6.39 -3.96 7.80
CA GLN A 222 7.54 -3.23 7.25
C GLN A 222 8.75 -3.28 8.19
N PHE A 223 9.79 -4.03 7.81
CA PHE A 223 11.03 -4.12 8.57
C PHE A 223 12.25 -4.49 7.71
N MET A 224 13.41 -4.18 8.26
CA MET A 224 14.72 -4.65 7.79
C MET A 224 15.20 -5.79 8.67
N SER A 225 15.74 -6.84 8.04
CA SER A 225 16.36 -7.97 8.71
C SER A 225 17.78 -8.22 8.19
N ALA A 226 18.56 -8.98 8.94
CA ALA A 226 19.77 -9.63 8.44
C ALA A 226 19.74 -11.08 8.93
N GLY A 227 19.50 -12.02 8.01
CA GLY A 227 19.12 -13.39 8.38
C GLY A 227 17.91 -13.39 9.32
N THR A 228 18.03 -14.06 10.47
CA THR A 228 16.94 -14.20 11.46
C THR A 228 16.67 -12.96 12.32
N GLU A 229 17.56 -11.96 12.31
CA GLU A 229 17.44 -10.80 13.21
C GLU A 229 16.68 -9.65 12.55
N VAL A 230 15.67 -9.11 13.25
CA VAL A 230 15.02 -7.84 12.90
C VAL A 230 15.89 -6.67 13.37
N LEU A 231 16.42 -5.91 12.41
CA LEU A 231 17.28 -4.76 12.65
C LEU A 231 16.48 -3.50 12.97
N ALA A 232 15.46 -3.21 12.18
CA ALA A 232 14.67 -1.98 12.30
C ALA A 232 13.27 -2.13 11.73
N LEU A 233 12.29 -1.53 12.40
CA LEU A 233 10.91 -1.37 11.94
C LEU A 233 10.80 -0.05 11.16
N LEU A 234 9.96 -0.03 10.13
CA LEU A 234 9.87 1.07 9.17
C LEU A 234 8.42 1.48 8.90
N ASP A 235 8.28 2.59 8.18
CA ASP A 235 7.04 3.07 7.53
C ASP A 235 5.87 3.34 8.50
N PHE A 236 6.08 4.28 9.42
CA PHE A 236 5.09 4.70 10.43
C PHE A 236 4.22 5.89 9.96
N GLU A 237 4.12 6.12 8.66
CA GLU A 237 3.46 7.31 8.10
C GLU A 237 1.93 7.30 8.23
N ILE A 238 1.32 6.12 8.37
CA ILE A 238 -0.11 5.96 8.66
C ILE A 238 -0.37 5.42 10.07
N ALA A 239 0.62 5.52 10.96
CA ALA A 239 0.47 5.14 12.35
C ALA A 239 -0.72 5.85 13.00
N ASN A 240 -1.37 5.17 13.95
CA ASN A 240 -2.56 5.69 14.62
C ASN A 240 -2.65 5.17 16.06
N ILE A 241 -3.67 5.62 16.77
CA ILE A 241 -4.13 5.00 18.01
C ILE A 241 -5.42 4.24 17.68
N GLY A 242 -5.42 2.92 17.90
CA GLY A 242 -6.50 2.02 17.48
C GLY A 242 -6.41 0.65 18.17
N ASP A 243 -6.96 -0.38 17.54
CA ASP A 243 -6.88 -1.76 18.04
C ASP A 243 -5.69 -2.49 17.40
N THR A 244 -4.94 -3.24 18.20
CA THR A 244 -3.78 -4.03 17.77
C THR A 244 -4.07 -5.02 16.64
N HIS A 245 -5.32 -5.46 16.49
CA HIS A 245 -5.75 -6.34 15.41
C HIS A 245 -5.67 -5.68 14.03
N TRP A 246 -5.62 -4.34 13.96
CA TRP A 246 -5.30 -3.62 12.71
C TRP A 246 -3.96 -4.09 12.14
N ASP A 247 -2.90 -4.05 12.96
CA ASP A 247 -1.56 -4.41 12.52
C ASP A 247 -1.44 -5.92 12.22
N LEU A 248 -2.19 -6.78 12.93
CA LEU A 248 -2.28 -8.21 12.59
C LEU A 248 -2.99 -8.44 11.25
N ALA A 249 -3.99 -7.62 10.93
CA ALA A 249 -4.69 -7.66 9.66
C ALA A 249 -3.81 -7.17 8.50
N CYS A 250 -2.82 -6.29 8.73
CA CYS A 250 -1.85 -5.90 7.70
C CYS A 250 -1.11 -7.09 7.11
N PHE A 251 -0.69 -8.08 7.92
CA PHE A 251 -0.02 -9.29 7.43
C PHE A 251 -0.89 -10.07 6.44
N ARG A 252 -2.16 -10.26 6.80
CA ARG A 252 -3.14 -10.91 5.95
C ARG A 252 -3.43 -10.08 4.69
N GLY A 253 -3.58 -8.76 4.83
CA GLY A 253 -3.85 -7.83 3.73
C GLY A 253 -2.68 -7.62 2.78
N ARG A 254 -1.45 -7.94 3.18
CA ARG A 254 -0.26 -7.89 2.31
C ARG A 254 0.09 -9.25 1.70
N HIS A 255 -0.35 -10.35 2.32
CA HIS A 255 -0.17 -11.67 1.72
C HIS A 255 -0.98 -11.77 0.40
N PRO A 256 -0.37 -12.28 -0.69
CA PRO A 256 0.93 -12.95 -0.78
C PRO A 256 2.05 -12.05 -1.32
N TYR A 257 1.80 -10.76 -1.57
CA TYR A 257 2.72 -9.89 -2.33
C TYR A 257 4.09 -9.75 -1.72
N GLU A 258 4.12 -9.63 -0.40
CA GLU A 258 5.36 -9.56 0.37
C GLU A 258 5.73 -10.91 1.00
N ASN A 259 5.04 -11.99 0.60
CA ASN A 259 5.13 -13.34 1.15
C ASN A 259 5.31 -13.33 2.67
N MET A 260 4.18 -13.24 3.39
CA MET A 260 4.18 -13.21 4.86
C MET A 260 4.32 -14.59 5.53
N GLY A 261 4.45 -15.68 4.76
CA GLY A 261 4.53 -17.04 5.31
C GLY A 261 3.21 -17.52 5.93
N ASP A 262 3.28 -18.37 6.96
CA ASP A 262 2.12 -18.93 7.66
C ASP A 262 1.48 -17.86 8.59
N ILE A 263 0.45 -17.19 8.09
CA ILE A 263 -0.30 -16.15 8.82
C ILE A 263 -0.84 -16.66 10.17
N PRO A 264 -1.55 -17.81 10.26
CA PRO A 264 -1.93 -18.40 11.55
C PRO A 264 -0.77 -18.60 12.53
N ALA A 265 0.42 -19.01 12.06
CA ALA A 265 1.59 -19.15 12.93
C ALA A 265 2.09 -17.81 13.49
N LEU A 266 2.04 -16.73 12.70
CA LEU A 266 2.36 -15.39 13.20
C LEU A 266 1.40 -14.95 14.30
N TYR A 267 0.10 -15.23 14.15
CA TYR A 267 -0.90 -14.92 15.19
C TYR A 267 -0.69 -15.72 16.47
N ARG A 268 -0.36 -17.01 16.36
CA ARG A 268 0.03 -17.83 17.51
C ARG A 268 1.25 -17.25 18.22
N ARG A 269 2.29 -16.86 17.47
CA ARG A 269 3.49 -16.25 18.05
C ARG A 269 3.18 -14.94 18.78
N TYR A 270 2.37 -14.08 18.17
CA TYR A 270 1.94 -12.83 18.80
C TYR A 270 1.16 -13.08 20.10
N ALA A 271 0.27 -14.08 20.11
CA ALA A 271 -0.48 -14.47 21.30
C ALA A 271 0.42 -15.01 22.42
N GLU A 272 1.43 -15.82 22.09
CA GLU A 272 2.41 -16.34 23.05
C GLU A 272 3.19 -15.22 23.74
N VAL A 273 3.62 -14.21 22.99
CA VAL A 273 4.44 -13.10 23.52
C VAL A 273 3.61 -12.13 24.36
N THR A 274 2.39 -11.85 23.94
CA THR A 274 1.50 -10.91 24.64
C THR A 274 0.76 -11.54 25.81
N GLY A 275 0.57 -12.87 25.79
CA GLY A 275 -0.29 -13.58 26.73
C GLY A 275 -1.79 -13.37 26.47
N GLU A 276 -2.16 -12.79 25.32
CA GLU A 276 -3.55 -12.53 24.92
C GLU A 276 -3.87 -13.30 23.63
N GLU A 277 -4.98 -14.02 23.62
CA GLU A 277 -5.44 -14.69 22.40
C GLU A 277 -5.82 -13.68 21.30
N VAL A 278 -5.46 -14.01 20.05
CA VAL A 278 -5.85 -13.22 18.88
C VAL A 278 -7.29 -13.54 18.50
N ASP A 279 -8.14 -12.52 18.48
CA ASP A 279 -9.55 -12.62 18.08
C ASP A 279 -9.64 -12.60 16.54
N LEU A 280 -9.72 -13.78 15.93
CA LEU A 280 -9.69 -13.95 14.47
C LEU A 280 -10.85 -13.24 13.73
N PRO A 281 -12.12 -13.28 14.22
CA PRO A 281 -13.18 -12.43 13.68
C PRO A 281 -12.84 -10.94 13.68
N VAL A 282 -12.19 -10.44 14.72
CA VAL A 282 -11.74 -9.03 14.78
C VAL A 282 -10.59 -8.77 13.79
N VAL A 283 -9.65 -9.70 13.61
CA VAL A 283 -8.67 -9.62 12.49
C VAL A 283 -9.39 -9.56 11.15
N GLY A 284 -10.44 -10.36 10.94
CA GLY A 284 -11.26 -10.33 9.72
C GLY A 284 -11.88 -8.96 9.48
N TYR A 285 -12.50 -8.36 10.51
CA TYR A 285 -13.04 -6.99 10.43
C TYR A 285 -11.95 -5.98 10.05
N TYR A 286 -10.80 -6.03 10.72
CA TYR A 286 -9.70 -5.11 10.43
C TYR A 286 -8.99 -5.40 9.09
N THR A 287 -9.13 -6.61 8.53
CA THR A 287 -8.69 -6.92 7.16
C THR A 287 -9.51 -6.11 6.16
N VAL A 288 -10.84 -6.05 6.34
CA VAL A 288 -11.71 -5.18 5.55
C VAL A 288 -11.34 -3.71 5.73
N ALA A 289 -11.07 -3.29 6.98
CA ALA A 289 -10.72 -1.90 7.31
C ALA A 289 -9.41 -1.44 6.65
N PHE A 290 -8.35 -2.24 6.80
CA PHE A 290 -7.04 -1.98 6.20
C PHE A 290 -7.12 -1.96 4.67
N LEU A 291 -7.78 -2.95 4.06
CA LEU A 291 -7.93 -3.01 2.60
C LEU A 291 -8.82 -1.89 2.06
N GLN A 292 -9.83 -1.42 2.80
CA GLN A 292 -10.57 -0.23 2.39
C GLN A 292 -9.67 1.01 2.37
N LEU A 293 -8.92 1.24 3.46
CA LEU A 293 -7.98 2.36 3.53
C LEU A 293 -6.98 2.31 2.38
N ALA A 294 -6.33 1.16 2.17
CA ALA A 294 -5.34 0.97 1.12
C ALA A 294 -5.95 1.09 -0.29
N GLY A 295 -7.18 0.62 -0.48
CA GLY A 295 -7.88 0.70 -1.77
C GLY A 295 -8.27 2.14 -2.15
N ILE A 296 -8.68 2.97 -1.19
CA ILE A 296 -8.89 4.40 -1.43
C ILE A 296 -7.55 5.08 -1.71
N ALA A 297 -6.52 4.77 -0.91
CA ALA A 297 -5.18 5.34 -1.08
C ALA A 297 -4.62 5.06 -2.48
N SER A 298 -4.86 3.86 -3.04
CA SER A 298 -4.35 3.50 -4.35
C SER A 298 -4.92 4.38 -5.49
N LYS A 299 -6.12 4.94 -5.30
CA LYS A 299 -6.72 5.91 -6.26
C LYS A 299 -5.91 7.20 -6.34
N PHE A 300 -5.18 7.59 -5.29
CA PHE A 300 -4.33 8.79 -5.33
C PHE A 300 -3.10 8.61 -6.21
N PHE A 301 -2.59 7.39 -6.40
CA PHE A 301 -1.55 7.11 -7.39
C PHE A 301 -2.05 7.29 -8.83
N GLY A 302 -3.36 7.17 -9.03
CA GLY A 302 -4.02 7.35 -10.32
C GLY A 302 -4.23 8.80 -10.75
N ASP A 303 -3.87 9.81 -9.93
CA ASP A 303 -4.04 11.22 -10.30
C ASP A 303 -3.11 11.58 -11.48
N PRO A 304 -3.64 11.91 -12.67
CA PRO A 304 -2.82 12.25 -13.83
C PRO A 304 -2.00 13.54 -13.66
N LYS A 305 -2.26 14.32 -12.61
CA LYS A 305 -1.50 15.53 -12.28
C LYS A 305 -0.33 15.26 -11.34
N ALA A 306 -0.27 14.09 -10.72
CA ALA A 306 0.78 13.73 -9.78
C ALA A 306 2.07 13.40 -10.54
N VAL A 307 3.01 14.35 -10.57
CA VAL A 307 4.33 14.16 -11.17
C VAL A 307 5.10 13.07 -10.41
N GLY A 308 5.57 12.03 -11.11
CA GLY A 308 6.27 10.90 -10.51
C GLY A 308 5.36 9.86 -9.83
N GLY A 309 4.03 9.98 -9.97
CA GLY A 309 3.09 8.97 -9.50
C GLY A 309 3.17 7.68 -10.30
N ASN A 310 3.04 6.53 -9.62
CA ASN A 310 2.99 5.22 -10.27
C ASN A 310 1.55 4.83 -10.60
N TRP A 311 1.06 5.31 -11.74
CA TRP A 311 -0.34 5.11 -12.15
C TRP A 311 -0.71 3.62 -12.30
N ILE A 312 0.18 2.81 -12.87
CA ILE A 312 -0.09 1.39 -13.09
C ILE A 312 -0.14 0.61 -11.77
N GLU A 313 0.72 0.95 -10.81
CA GLU A 313 0.68 0.38 -9.47
C GLU A 313 -0.63 0.69 -8.78
N GLY A 314 -1.09 1.94 -8.82
CA GLY A 314 -2.39 2.32 -8.24
C GLY A 314 -3.55 1.50 -8.81
N LEU A 315 -3.52 1.21 -10.11
CA LEU A 315 -4.52 0.37 -10.77
C LEU A 315 -4.44 -1.10 -10.35
N LEU A 316 -3.23 -1.66 -10.30
CA LEU A 316 -2.96 -3.04 -9.86
C LEU A 316 -3.41 -3.24 -8.40
N GLU A 317 -2.98 -2.34 -7.52
CA GLU A 317 -3.37 -2.31 -6.11
C GLU A 317 -4.88 -2.16 -5.96
N TYR A 318 -5.51 -1.21 -6.66
CA TYR A 318 -6.96 -1.03 -6.60
C TYR A 318 -7.71 -2.33 -6.92
N ALA A 319 -7.39 -3.00 -8.03
CA ALA A 319 -8.08 -4.21 -8.45
C ALA A 319 -7.89 -5.36 -7.44
N SER A 320 -6.66 -5.55 -6.97
CA SER A 320 -6.34 -6.58 -5.98
C SER A 320 -7.00 -6.32 -4.62
N ILE A 321 -6.77 -5.14 -4.06
CA ILE A 321 -7.10 -4.80 -2.68
C ILE A 321 -8.61 -4.80 -2.50
N THR A 322 -9.34 -4.19 -3.45
CA THR A 322 -10.80 -4.16 -3.38
C THR A 322 -11.40 -5.55 -3.49
N ARG A 323 -10.91 -6.42 -4.39
CA ARG A 323 -11.34 -7.83 -4.46
C ARG A 323 -11.16 -8.53 -3.11
N ARG A 324 -9.97 -8.44 -2.52
CA ARG A 324 -9.65 -9.10 -1.25
C ARG A 324 -10.45 -8.53 -0.07
N ALA A 325 -10.82 -7.24 -0.10
CA ALA A 325 -11.72 -6.66 0.90
C ALA A 325 -13.10 -7.35 0.88
N TYR A 326 -13.62 -7.67 -0.31
CA TYR A 326 -14.88 -8.43 -0.45
C TYR A 326 -14.73 -9.90 -0.08
N GLU A 327 -13.57 -10.52 -0.36
CA GLU A 327 -13.27 -11.88 0.10
C GLU A 327 -13.26 -11.97 1.63
N ALA A 328 -12.72 -10.95 2.32
CA ALA A 328 -12.76 -10.87 3.79
C ALA A 328 -14.18 -10.77 4.34
N ILE A 329 -15.05 -9.93 3.73
CA ILE A 329 -16.47 -9.86 4.11
C ILE A 329 -17.16 -11.20 3.83
N ALA A 330 -16.88 -11.81 2.68
CA ALA A 330 -17.48 -13.09 2.30
C ALA A 330 -17.14 -14.19 3.30
N GLU A 331 -15.88 -14.27 3.74
CA GLU A 331 -15.47 -15.21 4.79
C GLU A 331 -16.22 -14.97 6.11
N LEU A 332 -16.28 -13.71 6.58
CA LEU A 332 -16.97 -13.35 7.83
C LEU A 332 -18.47 -13.67 7.81
N GLN A 333 -19.10 -13.57 6.65
CA GLN A 333 -20.54 -13.78 6.47
C GLN A 333 -20.89 -15.15 5.89
N GLY A 334 -19.91 -16.01 5.60
CA GLY A 334 -20.13 -17.33 4.98
C GLY A 334 -20.65 -17.27 3.55
N ILE A 335 -20.37 -16.20 2.81
CA ILE A 335 -20.80 -16.01 1.42
C ILE A 335 -19.88 -16.81 0.49
N THR A 336 -20.49 -17.59 -0.42
CA THR A 336 -19.75 -18.31 -1.46
C THR A 336 -19.48 -17.40 -2.66
N LEU A 337 -18.21 -17.20 -3.02
CA LEU A 337 -17.79 -16.42 -4.18
C LEU A 337 -17.54 -17.30 -5.41
N ASP A 338 -17.82 -16.76 -6.59
CA ASP A 338 -17.49 -17.40 -7.88
C ASP A 338 -16.19 -16.81 -8.45
N TYR A 339 -15.29 -17.70 -8.83
CA TYR A 339 -13.98 -17.40 -9.40
C TYR A 339 -13.84 -17.88 -10.85
N ASP A 340 -14.82 -18.63 -11.38
CA ASP A 340 -14.73 -19.28 -12.69
C ASP A 340 -15.16 -18.35 -13.84
N LEU A 341 -14.85 -17.05 -13.73
CA LEU A 341 -15.06 -16.10 -14.81
C LEU A 341 -14.11 -16.40 -15.98
N LYS A 342 -14.62 -16.24 -17.20
CA LYS A 342 -13.84 -16.41 -18.44
C LYS A 342 -13.75 -15.10 -19.20
N LEU A 343 -12.53 -14.76 -19.58
CA LEU A 343 -12.24 -13.66 -20.47
C LEU A 343 -12.80 -14.02 -21.86
N PRO A 344 -13.61 -13.17 -22.51
CA PRO A 344 -14.13 -13.46 -23.83
C PRO A 344 -13.02 -13.32 -24.89
N GLU A 345 -13.33 -13.73 -26.12
CA GLU A 345 -12.48 -13.41 -27.25
C GLU A 345 -12.27 -11.88 -27.35
N PRO A 346 -11.03 -11.41 -27.58
CA PRO A 346 -10.74 -9.99 -27.61
C PRO A 346 -11.44 -9.31 -28.79
N THR A 347 -11.99 -8.12 -28.54
CA THR A 347 -12.51 -7.29 -29.62
C THR A 347 -11.38 -6.44 -30.22
N SER A 348 -11.22 -6.45 -31.55
CA SER A 348 -10.18 -5.65 -32.22
C SER A 348 -10.70 -4.27 -32.63
N ASN A 349 -9.88 -3.25 -32.39
CA ASN A 349 -9.99 -1.95 -33.02
C ASN A 349 -8.62 -1.59 -33.63
N ASP A 350 -8.46 -1.89 -34.93
CA ASP A 350 -7.16 -1.80 -35.62
C ASP A 350 -6.49 -0.43 -35.47
N ARG A 351 -7.27 0.67 -35.46
CA ARG A 351 -6.73 2.02 -35.34
C ARG A 351 -6.22 2.31 -33.94
N GLU A 352 -7.01 1.98 -32.92
CA GLU A 352 -6.66 2.20 -31.51
C GLU A 352 -5.48 1.31 -31.10
N GLU A 353 -5.53 0.02 -31.46
CA GLU A 353 -4.44 -0.92 -31.20
C GLU A 353 -3.15 -0.51 -31.90
N SER A 354 -3.22 -0.09 -33.17
CA SER A 354 -2.05 0.37 -33.92
C SER A 354 -1.39 1.58 -33.26
N ALA A 355 -2.19 2.55 -32.79
CA ALA A 355 -1.68 3.73 -32.09
C ALA A 355 -1.00 3.36 -30.75
N LEU A 356 -1.63 2.50 -29.94
CA LEU A 356 -1.06 2.05 -28.66
C LEU A 356 0.23 1.22 -28.87
N LYS A 357 0.24 0.30 -29.83
CA LYS A 357 1.45 -0.46 -30.21
C LYS A 357 2.57 0.46 -30.69
N LYS A 358 2.25 1.51 -31.45
CA LYS A 358 3.24 2.49 -31.89
C LYS A 358 3.85 3.26 -30.71
N LEU A 359 3.02 3.61 -29.72
CA LEU A 359 3.45 4.31 -28.51
C LEU A 359 4.37 3.43 -27.66
N LEU A 360 4.04 2.15 -27.46
CA LEU A 360 4.92 1.17 -26.80
C LEU A 360 6.32 1.16 -27.43
N VAL A 361 6.39 1.00 -28.76
CA VAL A 361 7.65 1.00 -29.52
C VAL A 361 8.42 2.32 -29.39
N ASP A 362 7.75 3.47 -29.30
CA ASP A 362 8.45 4.75 -29.12
C ASP A 362 8.97 4.94 -27.70
N ILE A 363 8.22 4.51 -26.68
CA ILE A 363 8.64 4.57 -25.29
C ILE A 363 9.90 3.73 -25.07
N GLU A 364 9.94 2.48 -25.58
CA GLU A 364 11.12 1.61 -25.49
C GLU A 364 12.39 2.26 -26.05
N ARG A 365 12.25 3.12 -27.06
CA ARG A 365 13.36 3.82 -27.73
C ARG A 365 13.82 5.09 -27.00
N LEU A 366 13.09 5.56 -26.00
CA LEU A 366 13.49 6.74 -25.23
C LEU A 366 14.81 6.47 -24.51
N PRO A 367 15.79 7.39 -24.60
CA PRO A 367 17.03 7.29 -23.85
C PRO A 367 16.74 7.48 -22.35
N THR A 368 17.46 6.73 -21.52
CA THR A 368 17.43 6.88 -20.06
C THR A 368 18.61 7.72 -19.58
N SER A 369 18.53 8.26 -18.36
CA SER A 369 19.54 9.10 -17.72
C SER A 369 19.48 8.96 -16.19
N LYS A 370 20.33 9.70 -15.46
CA LYS A 370 20.28 9.77 -13.99
C LYS A 370 19.02 10.44 -13.43
N THR A 371 18.30 11.18 -14.27
CA THR A 371 17.07 11.89 -13.93
C THR A 371 15.83 11.26 -14.56
N PHE A 372 16.03 10.20 -15.36
CA PHE A 372 15.00 9.37 -15.97
C PHE A 372 15.55 7.95 -16.11
N GLU A 373 15.52 7.23 -15.00
CA GLU A 373 16.14 5.90 -14.87
C GLU A 373 15.35 4.83 -15.67
N PRO A 374 15.96 3.68 -16.01
CA PRO A 374 15.29 2.63 -16.80
C PRO A 374 13.92 2.19 -16.28
N TRP A 375 13.77 2.05 -14.97
CA TRP A 375 12.50 1.66 -14.35
C TRP A 375 11.40 2.70 -14.55
N GLU A 376 11.72 4.00 -14.64
CA GLU A 376 10.72 5.06 -14.91
C GLU A 376 10.15 4.94 -16.32
N ARG A 377 10.99 4.49 -17.28
CA ARG A 377 10.55 4.18 -18.64
C ARG A 377 9.66 2.95 -18.69
N ASP A 378 9.97 1.93 -17.88
CA ASP A 378 9.16 0.71 -17.80
C ASP A 378 7.77 1.01 -17.21
N LEU A 379 7.70 1.86 -16.18
CA LEU A 379 6.41 2.35 -15.65
C LEU A 379 5.61 3.15 -16.69
N LEU A 380 6.28 4.01 -17.47
CA LEU A 380 5.65 4.74 -18.57
C LEU A 380 5.13 3.79 -19.66
N HIS A 381 5.86 2.72 -19.95
CA HIS A 381 5.51 1.70 -20.94
C HIS A 381 4.29 0.87 -20.52
N ALA A 382 4.16 0.56 -19.23
CA ALA A 382 3.07 -0.26 -18.69
C ALA A 382 1.66 0.36 -18.89
N ILE A 383 1.56 1.69 -19.00
CA ILE A 383 0.28 2.39 -19.20
C ILE A 383 -0.37 2.02 -20.56
N PRO A 384 0.28 2.26 -21.72
CA PRO A 384 -0.30 1.86 -23.01
C PRO A 384 -0.46 0.34 -23.16
N GLU A 385 0.32 -0.47 -22.44
CA GLU A 385 0.15 -1.92 -22.41
C GLU A 385 -1.19 -2.30 -21.74
N PHE A 386 -1.46 -1.73 -20.56
CA PHE A 386 -2.78 -1.86 -19.93
C PHE A 386 -3.90 -1.35 -20.85
N LEU A 387 -3.74 -0.17 -21.46
CA LEU A 387 -4.77 0.41 -22.33
C LEU A 387 -5.06 -0.47 -23.54
N LEU A 388 -4.07 -1.20 -24.06
CA LEU A 388 -4.27 -2.16 -25.13
C LEU A 388 -5.19 -3.31 -24.67
N ASN A 389 -4.95 -3.87 -23.50
CA ASN A 389 -5.82 -4.88 -22.91
C ASN A 389 -7.22 -4.32 -22.62
N ASN A 390 -7.29 -3.13 -22.02
CA ASN A 390 -8.54 -2.44 -21.74
C ASN A 390 -9.36 -2.21 -23.02
N SER A 391 -8.72 -1.82 -24.12
CA SER A 391 -9.41 -1.60 -25.39
C SER A 391 -10.11 -2.85 -25.93
N ARG A 392 -9.55 -4.04 -25.66
CA ARG A 392 -10.06 -5.33 -26.13
C ARG A 392 -11.25 -5.83 -25.34
N TYR A 393 -11.33 -5.46 -24.05
CA TYR A 393 -12.26 -6.07 -23.09
C TYR A 393 -13.18 -5.07 -22.37
N ARG A 394 -12.98 -3.75 -22.51
CA ARG A 394 -13.81 -2.74 -21.82
C ARG A 394 -15.31 -2.95 -22.03
N ASN A 395 -15.73 -3.25 -23.26
CA ASN A 395 -17.14 -3.43 -23.59
C ASN A 395 -17.75 -4.65 -22.87
N TRP A 396 -16.95 -5.70 -22.64
CA TRP A 396 -17.36 -6.84 -21.83
C TRP A 396 -17.47 -6.44 -20.36
N PHE A 397 -16.44 -5.80 -19.80
CA PHE A 397 -16.46 -5.33 -18.42
C PHE A 397 -17.68 -4.45 -18.12
N GLU A 398 -17.94 -3.46 -18.97
CA GLU A 398 -19.06 -2.53 -18.81
C GLU A 398 -20.41 -3.27 -18.89
N ARG A 399 -20.60 -4.09 -19.94
CA ARG A 399 -21.85 -4.82 -20.16
C ARG A 399 -22.18 -5.77 -19.00
N GLU A 400 -21.22 -6.58 -18.58
CA GLU A 400 -21.45 -7.54 -17.50
C GLU A 400 -21.68 -6.83 -16.16
N THR A 401 -20.93 -5.75 -15.87
CA THR A 401 -21.13 -4.96 -14.64
C THR A 401 -22.50 -4.28 -14.63
N ILE A 402 -22.95 -3.72 -15.75
CA ILE A 402 -24.29 -3.13 -15.88
C ILE A 402 -25.37 -4.20 -15.71
N ALA A 403 -25.18 -5.40 -16.27
CA ALA A 403 -26.11 -6.51 -16.11
C ALA A 403 -26.25 -6.94 -14.65
N ASP A 404 -25.13 -7.09 -13.94
CA ASP A 404 -25.13 -7.43 -12.50
C ASP A 404 -25.85 -6.35 -11.67
N ILE A 405 -25.57 -5.06 -11.93
CA ILE A 405 -26.20 -3.95 -11.22
C ILE A 405 -27.71 -3.87 -11.53
N ASN A 406 -28.12 -4.09 -12.79
CA ASN A 406 -29.54 -4.11 -13.14
C ASN A 406 -30.27 -5.27 -12.47
N ALA A 407 -29.63 -6.43 -12.34
CA ALA A 407 -30.19 -7.57 -11.62
C ALA A 407 -30.37 -7.27 -10.12
N LEU A 408 -29.39 -6.59 -9.51
CA LEU A 408 -29.44 -6.19 -8.10
C LEU A 408 -30.48 -5.09 -7.83
N THR A 409 -30.53 -4.05 -8.67
CA THR A 409 -31.38 -2.87 -8.44
C THR A 409 -32.79 -3.00 -9.01
N GLY A 410 -33.02 -3.99 -9.87
CA GLY A 410 -34.25 -4.09 -10.68
C GLY A 410 -34.35 -3.01 -11.78
N GLY A 411 -33.26 -2.30 -12.05
CA GLY A 411 -33.18 -1.18 -12.99
C GLY A 411 -33.01 -1.61 -14.46
N LYS A 412 -32.94 -0.60 -15.33
CA LYS A 412 -32.62 -0.72 -16.77
C LYS A 412 -31.61 0.34 -17.19
N HIS A 413 -30.41 0.25 -16.64
CA HIS A 413 -29.29 1.14 -16.94
C HIS A 413 -28.59 0.71 -18.22
N GLU A 414 -28.17 1.68 -19.03
CA GLU A 414 -27.51 1.45 -20.34
C GLU A 414 -26.03 1.87 -20.33
N ASN A 415 -25.56 2.47 -19.25
CA ASN A 415 -24.17 2.90 -19.08
C ASN A 415 -23.73 2.78 -17.61
N LEU A 416 -22.42 2.64 -17.39
CA LEU A 416 -21.83 2.49 -16.06
C LEU A 416 -22.17 3.65 -15.13
N GLN A 417 -22.19 4.89 -15.60
CA GLN A 417 -22.47 6.05 -14.74
C GLN A 417 -23.86 5.95 -14.08
N SER A 418 -24.89 5.63 -14.87
CA SER A 418 -26.25 5.47 -14.36
C SER A 418 -26.41 4.22 -13.48
N ALA A 419 -25.69 3.14 -13.81
CA ALA A 419 -25.68 1.91 -13.02
C ALA A 419 -25.00 2.14 -11.66
N ASP A 420 -23.83 2.76 -11.64
CA ASP A 420 -23.08 3.07 -10.41
C ASP A 420 -23.88 4.01 -9.50
N ALA A 421 -24.57 5.01 -10.05
CA ALA A 421 -25.46 5.86 -9.26
C ALA A 421 -26.60 5.05 -8.58
N ALA A 422 -27.16 4.06 -9.27
CA ALA A 422 -28.19 3.19 -8.71
C ALA A 422 -27.64 2.22 -7.65
N ALA A 423 -26.44 1.68 -7.88
CA ALA A 423 -25.75 0.87 -6.89
C ALA A 423 -25.45 1.68 -5.61
N THR A 424 -24.91 2.90 -5.74
CA THR A 424 -24.69 3.80 -4.61
C THR A 424 -25.98 4.14 -3.86
N ALA A 425 -27.09 4.38 -4.58
CA ALA A 425 -28.38 4.64 -3.95
C ALA A 425 -28.89 3.44 -3.14
N LEU A 426 -28.73 2.23 -3.67
CA LEU A 426 -29.07 0.98 -2.96
C LEU A 426 -28.18 0.77 -1.73
N ILE A 427 -26.87 0.98 -1.86
CA ILE A 427 -25.92 0.90 -0.74
C ILE A 427 -26.24 1.93 0.35
N SER A 428 -26.65 3.13 -0.03
CA SER A 428 -27.02 4.21 0.91
C SER A 428 -28.25 3.89 1.75
N ALA A 429 -29.13 2.99 1.28
CA ALA A 429 -30.23 2.46 2.11
C ALA A 429 -29.72 1.61 3.29
N ASN A 430 -28.48 1.11 3.20
CA ASN A 430 -27.73 0.41 4.23
C ASN A 430 -28.49 -0.80 4.83
N ASP A 431 -29.19 -1.56 3.97
CA ASP A 431 -29.92 -2.76 4.34
C ASP A 431 -29.00 -4.00 4.28
N PRO A 432 -28.70 -4.66 5.42
CA PRO A 432 -27.86 -5.85 5.47
C PRO A 432 -28.38 -7.02 4.62
N ALA A 433 -29.67 -7.06 4.30
CA ALA A 433 -30.24 -8.11 3.45
C ALA A 433 -29.64 -8.11 2.02
N ASN A 434 -29.03 -7.00 1.60
CA ASN A 434 -28.37 -6.88 0.31
C ASN A 434 -26.88 -7.22 0.34
N ASP A 435 -26.28 -7.45 1.52
CA ASP A 435 -24.82 -7.61 1.68
C ASP A 435 -24.27 -8.71 0.76
N GLU A 436 -24.90 -9.90 0.76
CA GLU A 436 -24.45 -11.02 -0.07
C GLU A 436 -24.42 -10.67 -1.57
N ALA A 437 -25.48 -10.02 -2.06
CA ALA A 437 -25.59 -9.68 -3.47
C ALA A 437 -24.61 -8.58 -3.87
N ILE A 438 -24.39 -7.58 -3.01
CA ILE A 438 -23.42 -6.50 -3.23
C ILE A 438 -21.99 -7.06 -3.21
N VAL A 439 -21.65 -7.91 -2.24
CA VAL A 439 -20.33 -8.53 -2.11
C VAL A 439 -20.00 -9.35 -3.37
N ARG A 440 -20.93 -10.20 -3.84
CA ARG A 440 -20.73 -10.98 -5.08
C ARG A 440 -20.53 -10.08 -6.30
N LEU A 441 -21.34 -9.04 -6.44
CA LEU A 441 -21.26 -8.09 -7.56
C LEU A 441 -19.92 -7.36 -7.58
N MET A 442 -19.51 -6.78 -6.45
CA MET A 442 -18.29 -5.99 -6.38
C MET A 442 -17.04 -6.88 -6.49
N HIS A 443 -17.09 -8.09 -5.94
CA HIS A 443 -16.07 -9.12 -6.18
C HIS A 443 -15.93 -9.43 -7.67
N HIS A 444 -17.02 -9.71 -8.38
CA HIS A 444 -16.98 -9.96 -9.83
C HIS A 444 -16.42 -8.76 -10.59
N ARG A 445 -16.87 -7.54 -10.26
CA ARG A 445 -16.35 -6.31 -10.90
C ARG A 445 -14.83 -6.20 -10.73
N ALA A 446 -14.31 -6.37 -9.52
CA ALA A 446 -12.88 -6.32 -9.25
C ALA A 446 -12.12 -7.46 -9.98
N LEU A 447 -12.66 -8.68 -9.97
CA LEU A 447 -12.06 -9.83 -10.66
C LEU A 447 -12.00 -9.63 -12.17
N ARG A 448 -13.05 -9.08 -12.80
CA ARG A 448 -13.04 -8.73 -14.23
C ARG A 448 -11.97 -7.69 -14.55
N LEU A 449 -11.79 -6.68 -13.68
CA LEU A 449 -10.72 -5.70 -13.84
C LEU A 449 -9.33 -6.37 -13.75
N SER A 450 -9.12 -7.25 -12.76
CA SER A 450 -7.89 -8.05 -12.65
C SER A 450 -7.61 -8.87 -13.92
N MET A 451 -8.64 -9.47 -14.52
CA MET A 451 -8.52 -10.22 -15.78
C MET A 451 -8.11 -9.34 -16.97
N ILE A 452 -8.60 -8.10 -17.02
CA ILE A 452 -8.17 -7.12 -18.04
C ILE A 452 -6.72 -6.73 -17.83
N ILE A 453 -6.33 -6.42 -16.59
CA ILE A 453 -4.95 -6.01 -16.28
C ILE A 453 -3.98 -7.13 -16.64
N ALA A 454 -4.26 -8.36 -16.20
CA ALA A 454 -3.40 -9.53 -16.46
C ALA A 454 -3.58 -10.15 -17.86
N ASN A 455 -4.54 -9.66 -18.67
CA ASN A 455 -4.93 -10.22 -19.97
C ASN A 455 -5.07 -11.76 -19.94
N SER A 456 -5.71 -12.29 -18.91
CA SER A 456 -5.82 -13.73 -18.68
C SER A 456 -7.02 -14.07 -17.80
N ASN A 457 -7.41 -15.35 -17.83
CA ASN A 457 -8.35 -15.91 -16.87
C ASN A 457 -7.72 -15.95 -15.46
N PRO A 458 -8.54 -15.99 -14.39
CA PRO A 458 -8.02 -16.18 -13.03
C PRO A 458 -7.10 -17.39 -12.96
N ASN A 459 -5.91 -17.18 -12.38
CA ASN A 459 -4.85 -18.17 -12.27
C ASN A 459 -4.07 -17.95 -10.96
N ASP A 460 -4.01 -19.00 -10.14
CA ASP A 460 -3.41 -18.94 -8.80
C ASP A 460 -1.89 -18.66 -8.81
N THR A 461 -1.21 -18.82 -9.96
CA THR A 461 0.23 -18.47 -10.07
C THR A 461 0.47 -16.98 -10.27
N ASN A 462 -0.55 -16.19 -10.63
CA ASN A 462 -0.42 -14.74 -10.76
C ASN A 462 -0.88 -14.10 -9.44
N PRO A 463 0.00 -13.35 -8.73
CA PRO A 463 -0.35 -12.71 -7.46
C PRO A 463 -1.61 -11.84 -7.54
N LEU A 464 -1.92 -11.24 -8.69
CA LEU A 464 -3.12 -10.42 -8.87
C LEU A 464 -4.42 -11.20 -8.60
N PHE A 465 -4.42 -12.52 -8.83
CA PHE A 465 -5.57 -13.40 -8.62
C PHE A 465 -5.51 -14.21 -7.32
N HIS A 466 -4.43 -14.08 -6.54
CA HIS A 466 -4.32 -14.81 -5.28
C HIS A 466 -5.50 -14.49 -4.35
N LYS A 467 -6.21 -15.52 -3.92
CA LYS A 467 -7.40 -15.40 -3.07
C LYS A 467 -6.94 -15.13 -1.65
N LEU A 468 -7.64 -14.26 -0.94
CA LEU A 468 -7.34 -13.98 0.46
C LEU A 468 -7.40 -15.28 1.27
N ASP A 469 -6.30 -15.63 1.93
CA ASP A 469 -6.25 -16.84 2.74
C ASP A 469 -7.27 -16.78 3.89
N PRO A 470 -8.06 -17.85 4.09
CA PRO A 470 -9.02 -17.91 5.17
C PRO A 470 -8.29 -18.08 6.51
N ILE A 471 -8.77 -17.37 7.53
CA ILE A 471 -8.28 -17.46 8.91
C ILE A 471 -9.33 -18.01 9.86
N LEU A 472 -10.62 -17.95 9.49
CA LEU A 472 -11.73 -18.42 10.34
C LEU A 472 -11.97 -19.94 10.17
N ALA A 473 -11.65 -20.49 9.00
CA ALA A 473 -11.81 -21.90 8.69
C ALA A 473 -10.77 -22.82 9.34
N VAL A 474 -9.69 -22.25 9.91
CA VAL A 474 -8.55 -23.00 10.50
C VAL A 474 -8.81 -23.39 11.97
N ALA A 475 -9.96 -23.00 12.55
CA ALA A 475 -10.30 -23.32 13.94
C ALA A 475 -10.91 -24.73 14.15
N ALA A 476 -10.84 -25.60 13.14
CA ALA A 476 -11.31 -26.98 13.23
C ALA A 476 -10.20 -27.93 12.76
N ASP A 477 -9.15 -28.09 13.57
CA ASP A 477 -8.43 -29.36 13.76
C ASP A 477 -7.59 -29.31 15.05
#